data_AF-A0A1W9MD87-F1
#
_entry.id   AF-A0A1W9MD87-F1
#
_cell.length_a   1.000
_cell.length_b   1.000
_cell.length_c   1.000
_cell.angle_alpha   90.00
_cell.angle_beta   90.00
_cell.angle_gamma   90.00
#
_symmetry.space_group_name_H-M   'P 1'
#
loop_
_entity.id
_entity.type
_entity.pdbx_description
1 polymer ?
#
loop_
_entity_poly.entity_id
_entity_poly.type
_entity_poly.pdbx_seq_one_letter_code
_entity_poly.pdbx_strand_id
1 'polypeptide(L)'
;MVNDTKHIVEQLRRPDLSVLGNSIRSLSPSQWQAHMLFSGAPDTELKRLTGAFPATFRQDKTTHPLFVLAAHGSGNLVCPCSSQGHPRQQRFIRKSCRLEMTAQATDKDSFLIERYVFTLPLDAQLCGNLTFRGRVPPACLVDERTTG
;
A
#
# COMPACT_ATOMS: atom_id res chain seq x y z
N MET A 1 11.05 35.05 2.48
CA MET A 1 10.90 34.18 3.67
C MET A 1 9.43 33.89 3.93
N VAL A 2 8.77 33.03 3.11
CA VAL A 2 7.31 32.77 3.20
C VAL A 2 6.99 31.25 3.12
N ASN A 3 7.98 30.38 3.37
CA ASN A 3 7.80 28.92 3.19
C ASN A 3 7.48 28.14 4.47
N ASP A 4 7.75 28.67 5.67
CA ASP A 4 7.57 27.89 6.91
C ASP A 4 6.11 27.78 7.36
N THR A 5 5.30 28.82 7.15
CA THR A 5 3.93 28.86 7.69
C THR A 5 3.00 27.89 6.98
N LYS A 6 3.20 27.66 5.66
CA LYS A 6 2.40 26.70 4.90
C LYS A 6 2.67 25.27 5.38
N HIS A 7 3.92 24.94 5.67
CA HIS A 7 4.30 23.60 6.11
C HIS A 7 3.72 23.27 7.49
N ILE A 8 3.73 24.24 8.42
CA ILE A 8 3.14 24.10 9.76
C ILE A 8 1.62 23.94 9.69
N VAL A 9 0.93 24.76 8.88
CA VAL A 9 -0.54 24.66 8.72
C VAL A 9 -0.95 23.34 8.04
N GLU A 10 -0.15 22.85 7.10
CA GLU A 10 -0.40 21.57 6.42
C GLU A 10 -0.16 20.37 7.35
N GLN A 11 0.82 20.44 8.25
CA GLN A 11 1.03 19.45 9.30
C GLN A 11 -0.09 19.46 10.35
N LEU A 12 -0.55 20.63 10.77
CA LEU A 12 -1.66 20.78 11.75
C LEU A 12 -3.02 20.32 11.21
N ARG A 13 -3.19 20.25 9.88
CA ARG A 13 -4.44 19.80 9.24
C ARG A 13 -4.50 18.30 8.96
N ARG A 14 -3.42 17.55 9.20
CA ARG A 14 -3.46 16.09 9.04
C ARG A 14 -4.08 15.49 10.30
N PRO A 15 -5.32 14.95 10.24
CA PRO A 15 -5.91 14.32 11.40
C PRO A 15 -5.01 13.18 11.88
N ASP A 16 -4.84 13.05 13.20
CA ASP A 16 -4.20 11.88 13.77
C ASP A 16 -5.09 10.66 13.54
N LEU A 17 -4.75 9.91 12.49
CA LEU A 17 -5.47 8.73 12.06
C LEU A 17 -5.35 7.57 13.08
N SER A 18 -4.41 7.62 14.03
CA SER A 18 -4.29 6.59 15.06
C SER A 18 -5.47 6.58 16.03
N VAL A 19 -6.13 7.73 16.24
CA VAL A 19 -7.30 7.90 17.12
C VAL A 19 -8.51 7.12 16.60
N LEU A 20 -8.62 6.96 15.28
CA LEU A 20 -9.75 6.27 14.64
C LEU A 20 -9.57 4.75 14.65
N GLY A 21 -8.35 4.25 14.90
CA GLY A 21 -8.10 2.82 15.07
C GLY A 21 -8.55 1.98 13.88
N ASN A 22 -9.26 0.89 14.20
CA ASN A 22 -9.84 -0.05 13.22
C ASN A 22 -11.04 0.49 12.43
N SER A 23 -11.54 1.68 12.76
CA SER A 23 -12.72 2.26 12.09
C SER A 23 -12.38 2.89 10.74
N ILE A 24 -11.10 3.18 10.46
CA ILE A 24 -10.67 3.68 9.16
C ILE A 24 -10.73 2.54 8.14
N ARG A 25 -11.65 2.65 7.18
CA ARG A 25 -11.75 1.73 6.05
C ARG A 25 -11.26 2.33 4.74
N SER A 26 -11.24 3.64 4.62
CA SER A 26 -10.84 4.34 3.40
C SER A 26 -10.04 5.59 3.76
N LEU A 27 -9.09 5.94 2.90
CA LEU A 27 -8.29 7.16 2.98
C LEU A 27 -8.20 7.76 1.60
N SER A 28 -8.35 9.09 1.50
CA SER A 28 -8.08 9.82 0.26
C SER A 28 -6.62 9.59 -0.17
N PRO A 29 -6.32 9.46 -1.47
CA PRO A 29 -4.93 9.35 -1.95
C PRO A 29 -4.01 10.45 -1.41
N SER A 30 -4.53 11.65 -1.14
CA SER A 30 -3.78 12.76 -0.53
C SER A 30 -3.30 12.50 0.90
N GLN A 31 -3.91 11.53 1.60
CA GLN A 31 -3.58 11.15 2.97
C GLN A 31 -2.65 9.93 3.02
N TRP A 32 -2.36 9.31 1.87
CA TRP A 32 -1.53 8.12 1.82
C TRP A 32 -0.09 8.44 2.16
N GLN A 33 0.58 7.49 2.78
CA GLN A 33 1.97 7.60 3.21
C GLN A 33 2.73 6.35 2.80
N ALA A 34 4.06 6.46 2.71
CA ALA A 34 4.91 5.30 2.52
C ALA A 34 4.63 4.22 3.57
N HIS A 35 4.64 2.98 3.09
CA HIS A 35 4.35 1.76 3.83
C HIS A 35 2.89 1.54 4.22
N MET A 36 1.95 2.36 3.73
CA MET A 36 0.53 2.03 3.86
C MET A 36 0.16 0.79 3.04
N LEU A 37 -0.69 -0.05 3.61
CA LEU A 37 -1.21 -1.26 3.00
C LEU A 37 -2.72 -1.14 2.79
N PHE A 38 -3.16 -1.48 1.59
CA PHE A 38 -4.55 -1.52 1.18
C PHE A 38 -4.90 -2.90 0.65
N SER A 39 -6.16 -3.32 0.76
CA SER A 39 -6.69 -4.53 0.12
C SER A 39 -7.79 -4.20 -0.87
N GLY A 40 -8.03 -5.08 -1.85
CA GLY A 40 -9.18 -4.96 -2.76
C GLY A 40 -8.85 -4.36 -4.13
N ALA A 41 -7.58 -4.26 -4.51
CA ALA A 41 -7.20 -3.78 -5.85
C ALA A 41 -7.61 -4.82 -6.90
N PRO A 42 -8.53 -4.52 -7.83
CA PRO A 42 -8.99 -5.50 -8.81
C PRO A 42 -7.89 -5.86 -9.81
N ASP A 43 -7.74 -7.15 -10.10
CA ASP A 43 -6.78 -7.69 -11.06
C ASP A 43 -6.89 -7.05 -12.45
N THR A 44 -8.12 -6.79 -12.89
CA THR A 44 -8.42 -6.12 -14.17
C THR A 44 -7.87 -4.71 -14.20
N GLU A 45 -7.97 -3.98 -13.10
CA GLU A 45 -7.48 -2.62 -12.97
C GLU A 45 -5.96 -2.58 -12.83
N LEU A 46 -5.38 -3.52 -12.07
CA LEU A 46 -3.92 -3.70 -12.02
C LEU A 46 -3.35 -4.02 -13.40
N LYS A 47 -4.01 -4.89 -14.17
CA LYS A 47 -3.59 -5.21 -15.55
C LYS A 47 -3.70 -3.99 -16.45
N ARG A 48 -4.78 -3.20 -16.33
CA ARG A 48 -4.95 -1.97 -17.11
C ARG A 48 -3.84 -0.95 -16.81
N LEU A 49 -3.53 -0.74 -15.53
CA LEU A 49 -2.55 0.28 -15.09
C LEU A 49 -1.10 -0.13 -15.35
N THR A 50 -0.79 -1.42 -15.31
CA THR A 50 0.58 -1.92 -15.47
C THR A 50 0.85 -2.52 -16.85
N GLY A 51 -0.19 -2.69 -17.68
CA GLY A 51 -0.15 -3.37 -18.97
C GLY A 51 0.04 -4.90 -18.92
N ALA A 52 0.57 -5.43 -17.82
CA ALA A 52 1.10 -6.79 -17.76
C ALA A 52 0.83 -7.55 -16.45
N PHE A 53 0.16 -6.96 -15.46
CA PHE A 53 -0.19 -7.70 -14.23
C PHE A 53 -1.03 -8.93 -14.60
N PRO A 54 -0.66 -10.14 -14.12
CA PRO A 54 -1.38 -11.35 -14.46
C PRO A 54 -2.72 -11.32 -13.76
N ALA A 55 -3.75 -10.84 -14.46
CA ALA A 55 -5.11 -10.94 -13.98
C ALA A 55 -5.42 -12.43 -13.83
N THR A 56 -5.47 -12.91 -12.59
CA THR A 56 -5.79 -14.30 -12.34
C THR A 56 -7.28 -14.46 -12.59
N PHE A 57 -7.67 -15.20 -13.63
CA PHE A 57 -9.06 -15.64 -13.87
C PHE A 57 -9.49 -16.71 -12.84
N ARG A 58 -9.06 -16.56 -11.58
CA ARG A 58 -9.48 -17.40 -10.47
C ARG A 58 -10.82 -16.90 -9.99
N GLN A 59 -11.81 -17.79 -9.91
CA GLN A 59 -13.16 -17.45 -9.46
C GLN A 59 -13.21 -16.97 -8.00
N ASP A 60 -12.22 -17.34 -7.18
CA ASP A 60 -12.19 -17.09 -5.73
C ASP A 60 -11.35 -15.86 -5.31
N LYS A 61 -10.40 -15.41 -6.14
CA LYS A 61 -9.52 -14.26 -5.84
C LYS A 61 -9.25 -13.44 -7.08
N THR A 62 -9.96 -12.32 -7.17
CA THR A 62 -9.87 -11.34 -8.27
C THR A 62 -9.26 -10.01 -7.81
N THR A 63 -8.71 -9.96 -6.60
CA THR A 63 -8.09 -8.76 -6.04
C THR A 63 -6.77 -9.08 -5.35
N HIS A 64 -5.88 -8.09 -5.34
CA HIS A 64 -4.62 -8.11 -4.61
C HIS A 64 -4.51 -6.94 -3.61
N PRO A 65 -3.69 -7.06 -2.57
CA PRO A 65 -3.29 -5.92 -1.78
C PRO A 65 -2.42 -4.94 -2.58
N LEU A 66 -2.43 -3.67 -2.19
CA LEU A 66 -1.54 -2.63 -2.69
C LEU A 66 -0.70 -2.09 -1.55
N PHE A 67 0.59 -1.93 -1.81
CA PHE A 67 1.55 -1.33 -0.90
C PHE A 67 2.05 0.00 -1.47
N VAL A 68 2.09 1.03 -0.63
CA VAL A 68 2.63 2.34 -1.00
C VAL A 68 4.14 2.33 -0.78
N LEU A 69 4.89 2.33 -1.89
CA LEU A 69 6.35 2.39 -1.87
C LEU A 69 6.82 3.80 -1.47
N ALA A 70 6.20 4.82 -2.05
CA ALA A 70 6.50 6.21 -1.77
C ALA A 70 5.27 7.10 -2.02
N ALA A 71 5.16 8.17 -1.25
CA ALA A 71 4.14 9.20 -1.44
C ALA A 71 4.84 10.49 -1.89
N HIS A 72 4.50 11.01 -3.07
CA HIS A 72 5.05 12.24 -3.62
C HIS A 72 3.93 13.24 -3.92
N GLY A 73 4.27 14.52 -4.03
CA GLY A 73 3.29 15.56 -4.40
C GLY A 73 2.63 15.33 -5.76
N SER A 74 3.28 14.59 -6.66
CA SER A 74 2.77 14.23 -7.98
C SER A 74 1.97 12.91 -8.02
N GLY A 75 1.83 12.21 -6.89
CA GLY A 75 1.12 10.93 -6.80
C GLY A 75 1.80 9.91 -5.90
N ASN A 76 1.08 8.82 -5.61
CA ASN A 76 1.58 7.72 -4.78
C ASN A 76 2.18 6.63 -5.68
N LEU A 77 3.44 6.30 -5.47
CA LEU A 77 4.09 5.17 -6.11
C LEU A 77 3.71 3.89 -5.35
N VAL A 78 3.09 2.94 -6.05
CA VAL A 78 2.54 1.73 -5.43
C VAL A 78 2.97 0.47 -6.17
N CYS A 79 2.90 -0.67 -5.50
CA CYS A 79 2.98 -1.98 -6.14
C CYS A 79 1.92 -2.94 -5.57
N PRO A 80 1.43 -3.89 -6.36
CA PRO A 80 0.66 -5.02 -5.86
C PRO A 80 1.48 -5.90 -4.93
N CYS A 81 0.80 -6.57 -4.01
CA CYS A 81 1.39 -7.62 -3.19
C CYS A 81 0.77 -8.98 -3.54
N SER A 82 1.51 -10.06 -3.29
CA SER A 82 1.02 -11.43 -3.45
C SER A 82 1.37 -12.26 -2.21
N SER A 83 0.55 -13.25 -1.89
CA SER A 83 0.96 -14.29 -0.93
C SER A 83 1.87 -15.36 -1.54
N GLN A 84 2.12 -15.28 -2.85
CA GLN A 84 3.00 -16.17 -3.60
C GLN A 84 4.20 -15.35 -4.09
N GLY A 85 5.40 -15.75 -3.68
CA GLY A 85 6.64 -15.06 -4.01
C GLY A 85 7.85 -15.81 -3.46
N HIS A 86 9.03 -15.24 -3.66
CA HIS A 86 10.29 -15.84 -3.23
C HIS A 86 11.10 -14.84 -2.39
N PRO A 87 11.42 -15.13 -1.11
CA PRO A 87 12.12 -14.19 -0.21
C PRO A 87 13.44 -13.64 -0.77
N ARG A 88 14.23 -14.48 -1.45
CA ARG A 88 15.49 -14.07 -2.10
C ARG A 88 15.33 -13.21 -3.35
N GLN A 89 14.12 -13.03 -3.88
CA GLN A 89 13.87 -12.26 -5.10
C GLN A 89 13.05 -11.00 -4.82
N GLN A 90 12.31 -10.96 -3.72
CA GLN A 90 11.30 -9.96 -3.44
C GLN A 90 11.32 -9.57 -1.97
N ARG A 91 11.15 -8.28 -1.69
CA ARG A 91 10.81 -7.84 -0.34
C ARG A 91 9.44 -8.39 0.05
N PHE A 92 9.23 -8.60 1.33
CA PHE A 92 7.93 -9.06 1.82
C PHE A 92 7.59 -8.49 3.20
N ILE A 93 6.30 -8.37 3.44
CA ILE A 93 5.74 -8.08 4.76
C ILE A 93 5.58 -9.41 5.46
N ARG A 94 6.20 -9.57 6.63
CA ARG A 94 6.09 -10.80 7.42
C ARG A 94 4.64 -11.07 7.87
N LYS A 95 4.26 -12.34 7.91
CA LYS A 95 3.06 -12.85 8.58
C LYS A 95 2.99 -12.34 10.03
N SER A 96 1.78 -12.15 10.54
CA SER A 96 1.51 -11.66 11.90
C SER A 96 2.11 -10.28 12.17
N CYS A 97 2.43 -9.52 11.12
CA CYS A 97 2.83 -8.14 11.28
C CYS A 97 1.64 -7.32 11.79
N ARG A 98 1.80 -6.70 12.95
CA ARG A 98 0.81 -5.79 13.51
C ARG A 98 0.96 -4.41 12.85
N LEU A 99 -0.04 -4.04 12.07
CA LEU A 99 -0.09 -2.78 11.34
C LEU A 99 -0.31 -1.61 12.30
N GLU A 100 0.43 -0.54 12.10
CA GLU A 100 0.23 0.73 12.79
C GLU A 100 -1.16 1.31 12.41
N MET A 101 -1.68 2.18 13.26
CA MET A 101 -2.96 2.89 13.12
C MET A 101 -4.20 2.02 13.30
N THR A 102 -4.21 0.77 12.82
CA THR A 102 -5.37 -0.13 12.95
C THR A 102 -5.14 -1.26 13.97
N ALA A 103 -3.88 -1.61 14.26
CA ALA A 103 -3.51 -2.79 15.05
C ALA A 103 -3.96 -4.14 14.43
N GLN A 104 -4.37 -4.16 13.16
CA GLN A 104 -4.68 -5.41 12.43
C GLN A 104 -3.40 -6.21 12.20
N ALA A 105 -3.48 -7.54 12.25
CA ALA A 105 -2.38 -8.42 11.91
C ALA A 105 -2.51 -8.93 10.47
N THR A 106 -1.38 -9.04 9.76
CA THR A 106 -1.31 -9.78 8.48
C THR A 106 -1.49 -11.28 8.73
N ASP A 107 -2.26 -11.96 7.87
CA ASP A 107 -2.56 -13.38 8.02
C ASP A 107 -1.47 -14.31 7.43
N LYS A 108 -0.67 -13.77 6.51
CA LYS A 108 0.42 -14.47 5.80
C LYS A 108 1.51 -13.50 5.35
N ASP A 109 2.61 -14.05 4.87
CA ASP A 109 3.64 -13.27 4.19
C ASP A 109 3.06 -12.63 2.92
N SER A 110 3.41 -11.37 2.69
CA SER A 110 2.94 -10.61 1.54
C SER A 110 4.13 -10.05 0.77
N PHE A 111 4.46 -10.69 -0.34
CA PHE A 111 5.57 -10.33 -1.23
C PHE A 111 5.20 -9.11 -2.06
N LEU A 112 6.08 -8.11 -2.07
CA LEU A 112 5.94 -6.89 -2.86
C LEU A 112 6.33 -7.20 -4.31
N ILE A 113 5.38 -7.04 -5.24
CA ILE A 113 5.59 -7.36 -6.65
C ILE A 113 6.08 -6.10 -7.38
N GLU A 114 7.29 -5.65 -7.02
CA GLU A 114 7.88 -4.37 -7.46
C GLU A 114 8.12 -4.26 -8.97
N ARG A 115 8.06 -5.37 -9.71
CA ARG A 115 8.08 -5.33 -11.19
C ARG A 115 6.82 -4.70 -11.81
N TYR A 116 5.74 -4.57 -11.03
CA TYR A 116 4.46 -3.98 -11.45
C TYR A 116 4.18 -2.68 -10.71
N VAL A 117 5.21 -1.84 -10.60
CA VAL A 117 5.09 -0.51 -9.99
C VAL A 117 4.35 0.44 -10.93
N PHE A 118 3.49 1.27 -10.35
CA PHE A 118 2.83 2.36 -11.06
C PHE A 118 2.55 3.53 -10.12
N THR A 119 2.42 4.72 -10.68
CA THR A 119 1.92 5.89 -9.95
C THR A 119 0.40 5.84 -9.97
N LEU A 120 -0.22 5.87 -8.79
CA LEU A 120 -1.68 5.87 -8.65
C LEU A 120 -2.27 7.13 -9.32
N PRO A 121 -3.15 6.98 -10.32
CA PRO A 121 -3.78 8.15 -10.94
C PRO A 121 -4.81 8.79 -9.98
N LEU A 122 -4.94 10.12 -10.06
CA LEU A 122 -5.82 10.90 -9.18
C LEU A 122 -7.33 10.61 -9.40
N ASP A 123 -7.70 10.05 -10.56
CA ASP A 123 -9.08 9.80 -10.98
C ASP A 123 -9.57 8.35 -10.74
N ALA A 124 -8.77 7.52 -10.07
CA ALA A 124 -8.90 6.08 -10.26
C ALA A 124 -10.12 5.48 -9.53
N GLN A 125 -11.01 4.84 -10.31
CA GLN A 125 -11.98 3.84 -9.84
C GLN A 125 -11.33 2.80 -8.89
N LEU A 126 -10.03 2.54 -9.08
CA LEU A 126 -9.22 1.73 -8.19
C LEU A 126 -9.37 2.15 -6.72
N CYS A 127 -9.26 3.43 -6.41
CA CYS A 127 -9.29 3.95 -5.03
C CYS A 127 -10.61 3.66 -4.31
N GLY A 128 -11.73 3.65 -5.04
CA GLY A 128 -13.05 3.36 -4.49
C GLY A 128 -13.20 1.93 -3.97
N ASN A 129 -12.40 0.99 -4.48
CA ASN A 129 -12.42 -0.42 -4.09
C ASN A 129 -11.39 -0.75 -3.00
N LEU A 130 -10.52 0.19 -2.64
CA LEU A 130 -9.45 -0.06 -1.68
C LEU A 130 -9.93 0.10 -0.25
N THR A 131 -9.66 -0.93 0.55
CA THR A 131 -9.82 -0.88 2.00
C THR A 131 -8.46 -0.66 2.65
N PHE A 132 -8.34 0.43 3.42
CA PHE A 132 -7.16 0.69 4.23
C PHE A 132 -7.01 -0.40 5.30
N ARG A 133 -5.81 -0.99 5.40
CA ARG A 133 -5.50 -2.03 6.39
C ARG A 133 -4.65 -1.50 7.53
N GLY A 134 -3.86 -0.45 7.30
CA GLY A 134 -2.90 0.09 8.26
C GLY A 134 -1.59 0.45 7.59
N ARG A 135 -0.63 0.93 8.38
CA ARG A 135 0.74 1.18 7.93
C ARG A 135 1.66 0.07 8.43
N VAL A 136 2.53 -0.42 7.56
CA VAL A 136 3.47 -1.50 7.87
C VAL A 136 4.68 -0.92 8.61
N PRO A 137 4.96 -1.36 9.85
CA PRO A 137 6.19 -1.01 10.54
C PRO A 137 7.43 -1.44 9.74
N PRO A 138 8.52 -0.64 9.70
CA PRO A 138 9.75 -1.02 9.00
C PRO A 138 10.32 -2.39 9.43
N ALA A 139 10.19 -2.74 10.72
CA ALA A 139 10.65 -4.02 11.26
C ALA A 139 9.91 -5.25 10.70
N CYS A 140 8.74 -5.06 10.09
CA CYS A 140 8.00 -6.13 9.41
C CYS A 140 8.38 -6.29 7.94
N LEU A 141 9.08 -5.31 7.35
CA LEU A 141 9.47 -5.34 5.95
C LEU A 141 10.84 -5.99 5.83
N VAL A 142 10.86 -7.17 5.22
CA VAL A 142 12.07 -7.99 5.09
C VAL A 142 12.60 -7.91 3.67
N ASP A 143 13.92 -7.75 3.53
CA ASP A 143 14.63 -7.81 2.26
C ASP A 143 15.80 -8.81 2.36
N GLU A 144 15.61 -10.02 1.83
CA GLU A 144 16.63 -11.08 1.81
C GLU A 144 17.40 -11.14 0.49
N ARG A 145 17.21 -10.16 -0.40
CA ARG A 145 17.89 -10.12 -1.71
C ARG A 145 19.39 -9.83 -1.57
N THR A 146 19.77 -9.15 -0.49
CA THR A 146 21.14 -8.68 -0.22
C THR A 146 21.98 -9.64 0.64
N THR A 147 21.44 -10.78 1.06
CA THR A 147 22.12 -11.74 1.95
C THR A 147 22.92 -12.83 1.20
N GLY A 148 23.39 -12.51 -0.01
CA GLY A 148 24.11 -13.43 -0.90
C GLY A 148 25.60 -13.13 -0.98
#